data_AF-X0UUV7-F1
#
_entry.id   AF-X0UUV7-F1
#
_cell.length_a   1.000
_cell.length_b   1.000
_cell.length_c   1.000
_cell.angle_alpha   90.00
_cell.angle_beta   90.00
_cell.angle_gamma   90.00
#
_symmetry.space_group_name_H-M   'P 1'
#
loop_
_entity.id
_entity.type
_entity.pdbx_description
1 polymer ?
#
loop_
_entity_poly.entity_id
_entity_poly.type
_entity_poly.pdbx_seq_one_letter_code
_entity_poly.pdbx_strand_id
1 'polypeptide(L)'
;MEISTLSPEDLGLPEKFSHFRPAQVDALERIAESDKKVILLQAPTGSGKTLIMAAMGKHLDTQVLYTCHTKQLQGQVVNDFPNAVELKGRANYFCLKGGYTCNECTSERGSSSRRLCRDCRYQVCLFKIRGEEVDKCPCNSECPYGLQKRRAKQADLAVLNMAYFLNESNFAGDFSGWPWVVLDEGDLTENALMSFIEVTIT
;
A
#
# COMPACT_ATOMS: atom_id res chain seq x y z
N MET A 1 -22.65 -14.50 9.41
CA MET A 1 -22.33 -15.93 9.25
C MET A 1 -21.23 -16.26 10.24
N GLU A 2 -21.24 -17.44 10.85
CA GLU A 2 -20.15 -17.86 11.75
C GLU A 2 -18.89 -18.18 10.94
N ILE A 3 -17.74 -17.65 11.34
CA ILE A 3 -16.45 -17.81 10.66
C ILE A 3 -16.07 -19.28 10.53
N SER A 4 -16.38 -20.09 11.54
CA SER A 4 -16.14 -21.54 11.58
C SER A 4 -16.76 -22.34 10.43
N THR A 5 -17.79 -21.80 9.78
CA THR A 5 -18.50 -22.44 8.66
C THR A 5 -18.08 -21.93 7.28
N LEU A 6 -17.29 -20.85 7.22
CA LEU A 6 -16.87 -20.24 5.96
C LEU A 6 -15.63 -20.95 5.40
N SER A 7 -15.65 -21.24 4.11
CA SER A 7 -14.46 -21.62 3.36
C SER A 7 -13.77 -20.37 2.78
N PRO A 8 -12.48 -20.47 2.39
CA PRO A 8 -11.83 -19.38 1.65
C PRO A 8 -12.56 -19.03 0.34
N GLU A 9 -13.17 -20.01 -0.33
CA GLU A 9 -13.93 -19.82 -1.56
C GLU A 9 -15.18 -18.95 -1.31
N ASP A 10 -15.88 -19.16 -0.20
CA ASP A 10 -17.05 -18.33 0.19
C ASP A 10 -16.69 -16.85 0.37
N LEU A 11 -15.43 -16.57 0.67
CA LEU A 11 -14.89 -15.21 0.84
C LEU A 11 -14.26 -14.65 -0.46
N GLY A 12 -14.34 -15.38 -1.57
CA GLY A 12 -13.73 -15.00 -2.84
C GLY A 12 -12.19 -14.96 -2.79
N LEU A 13 -11.59 -15.79 -1.93
CA LEU A 13 -10.14 -15.90 -1.81
C LEU A 13 -9.58 -16.86 -2.90
N PRO A 14 -8.28 -16.75 -3.23
CA PRO A 14 -7.66 -17.53 -4.30
C PRO A 14 -7.82 -19.04 -4.13
N GLU A 15 -8.08 -19.76 -5.23
CA GLU A 15 -8.36 -21.22 -5.28
C GLU A 15 -7.28 -22.10 -4.62
N LYS A 16 -6.05 -21.60 -4.52
CA LYS A 16 -4.96 -22.31 -3.83
C LYS A 16 -5.23 -22.51 -2.33
N PHE A 17 -6.20 -21.82 -1.75
CA PHE A 17 -6.64 -21.96 -0.36
C PHE A 17 -7.96 -22.76 -0.32
N SER A 18 -7.89 -24.06 -0.10
CA SER A 18 -9.08 -24.93 -0.09
C SER A 18 -9.87 -24.90 1.23
N HIS A 19 -9.18 -24.77 2.36
CA HIS A 19 -9.80 -24.75 3.69
C HIS A 19 -9.00 -23.90 4.67
N PHE A 20 -9.66 -23.35 5.69
CA PHE A 20 -8.96 -22.78 6.84
C PHE A 20 -8.47 -23.88 7.78
N ARG A 21 -7.25 -23.71 8.29
CA ARG A 21 -6.72 -24.55 9.38
C ARG A 21 -7.37 -24.14 10.70
N PRO A 22 -7.50 -25.03 11.70
CA PRO A 22 -8.11 -24.68 12.99
C PRO A 22 -7.52 -23.44 13.66
N ALA A 23 -6.19 -23.27 13.61
CA ALA A 23 -5.52 -22.10 14.15
C ALA A 23 -5.82 -20.80 13.37
N GLN A 24 -6.17 -20.89 12.09
CA GLN A 24 -6.57 -19.72 11.29
C GLN A 24 -8.00 -19.31 11.63
N VAL A 25 -8.91 -20.29 11.84
CA VAL A 25 -10.28 -20.04 12.30
C VAL A 25 -10.27 -19.38 13.69
N ASP A 26 -9.54 -19.95 14.65
CA ASP A 26 -9.41 -19.38 16.01
C ASP A 26 -8.82 -17.95 15.96
N ALA A 27 -7.82 -17.70 15.11
CA ALA A 27 -7.28 -16.35 14.92
C ALA A 27 -8.31 -15.38 14.32
N LEU A 28 -9.06 -15.80 13.30
CA LEU A 28 -10.09 -14.99 12.67
C LEU A 28 -11.21 -14.62 13.63
N GLU A 29 -11.72 -15.59 14.40
CA GLU A 29 -12.76 -15.39 15.42
C GLU A 29 -12.30 -14.39 16.49
N ARG A 30 -11.11 -14.61 17.05
CA ARG A 30 -10.54 -13.69 18.04
C ARG A 30 -10.33 -12.28 17.51
N ILE A 31 -9.93 -12.13 16.25
CA ILE A 31 -9.75 -10.82 15.63
C ILE A 31 -11.11 -10.14 15.43
N ALA A 32 -12.11 -10.87 14.91
CA ALA A 32 -13.43 -10.34 14.61
C ALA A 32 -14.22 -9.94 15.88
N GLU A 33 -14.04 -10.66 16.98
CA GLU A 33 -14.71 -10.40 18.26
C GLU A 33 -13.98 -9.36 19.14
N SER A 34 -12.73 -9.02 18.80
CA SER A 34 -11.92 -8.10 19.60
C SER A 34 -12.33 -6.65 19.40
N ASP A 35 -12.53 -5.94 20.51
CA ASP A 35 -12.71 -4.48 20.57
C ASP A 35 -11.39 -3.72 20.76
N LYS A 36 -10.25 -4.44 20.75
CA LYS A 36 -8.94 -3.85 21.05
C LYS A 36 -8.38 -3.10 19.85
N LYS A 37 -7.83 -1.92 20.14
CA LYS A 37 -7.11 -1.08 19.16
C LYS A 37 -5.88 -1.77 18.56
N VAL A 38 -5.22 -2.63 19.33
CA VAL A 38 -4.01 -3.36 18.91
C VAL A 38 -4.17 -4.82 19.28
N ILE A 39 -3.91 -5.69 18.30
CA ILE A 39 -3.98 -7.15 18.45
C ILE A 39 -2.61 -7.72 18.08
N LEU A 40 -2.01 -8.48 18.99
CA LEU A 40 -0.76 -9.19 18.73
C LEU A 40 -1.07 -10.63 18.33
N LEU A 41 -0.91 -10.93 17.03
CA LEU A 41 -1.04 -12.28 16.50
C LEU A 41 0.34 -12.94 16.38
N GLN A 42 0.65 -13.84 17.32
CA GLN A 42 1.86 -14.65 17.22
C GLN A 42 1.58 -15.91 16.40
N ALA A 43 2.17 -15.98 15.20
CA ALA A 43 2.04 -17.15 14.35
C ALA A 43 3.35 -17.42 13.58
N PRO A 44 3.80 -18.70 13.49
CA PRO A 44 5.05 -19.04 12.80
C PRO A 44 4.98 -18.70 11.31
N THR A 45 6.12 -18.62 10.65
CA THR A 45 6.17 -18.52 9.18
C THR A 45 5.44 -19.72 8.54
N GLY A 46 4.77 -19.48 7.42
CA GLY A 46 3.95 -20.52 6.76
C GLY A 46 2.61 -20.87 7.44
N SER A 47 2.25 -20.20 8.54
CA SER A 47 0.92 -20.32 9.18
C SER A 47 -0.22 -19.73 8.36
N GLY A 48 0.09 -18.90 7.35
CA GLY A 48 -0.90 -18.21 6.53
C GLY A 48 -1.40 -16.90 7.13
N LYS A 49 -0.52 -16.12 7.78
CA LYS A 49 -0.86 -14.78 8.33
C LYS A 49 -1.56 -13.88 7.30
N THR A 50 -1.06 -13.85 6.07
CA THR A 50 -1.67 -13.08 4.98
C THR A 50 -3.07 -13.58 4.64
N LEU A 51 -3.30 -14.90 4.66
CA LEU A 51 -4.63 -15.49 4.45
C LEU A 51 -5.61 -15.08 5.55
N ILE A 52 -5.18 -15.12 6.82
CA ILE A 52 -6.00 -14.65 7.96
C ILE A 52 -6.42 -13.20 7.73
N MET A 53 -5.51 -12.32 7.35
CA MET A 53 -5.82 -10.89 7.19
C MET A 53 -6.70 -10.61 5.95
N ALA A 54 -6.45 -11.31 4.83
CA ALA A 54 -7.30 -11.19 3.65
C ALA A 54 -8.73 -11.72 3.91
N ALA A 55 -8.84 -12.85 4.60
CA ALA A 55 -10.13 -13.42 5.00
C ALA A 55 -10.88 -12.52 5.98
N MET A 56 -10.19 -11.93 6.96
CA MET A 56 -10.78 -10.96 7.88
C MET A 56 -11.35 -9.74 7.13
N GLY A 57 -10.58 -9.16 6.20
CA GLY A 57 -11.03 -8.03 5.39
C GLY A 57 -12.31 -8.34 4.62
N LYS A 58 -12.39 -9.53 4.02
CA LYS A 58 -13.60 -10.00 3.31
C LYS A 58 -14.77 -10.32 4.24
N HIS A 59 -14.50 -10.94 5.39
CA HIS A 59 -15.53 -11.30 6.35
C HIS A 59 -16.19 -10.07 6.99
N LEU A 60 -15.40 -9.03 7.30
CA LEU A 60 -15.87 -7.79 7.91
C LEU A 60 -16.27 -6.72 6.88
N ASP A 61 -16.21 -7.03 5.58
CA ASP A 61 -16.45 -6.11 4.46
C ASP A 61 -15.70 -4.76 4.64
N THR A 62 -14.39 -4.86 4.89
CA THR A 62 -13.54 -3.74 5.28
C THR A 62 -12.21 -3.73 4.56
N GLN A 63 -11.60 -2.55 4.44
CA GLN A 63 -10.30 -2.38 3.79
C GLN A 63 -9.15 -2.75 4.74
N VAL A 64 -8.16 -3.47 4.21
CA VAL A 64 -6.96 -3.89 4.94
C VAL A 64 -5.72 -3.29 4.29
N LEU A 65 -4.93 -2.59 5.10
CA LEU A 65 -3.60 -2.12 4.73
C LEU A 65 -2.56 -3.10 5.26
N TYR A 66 -1.96 -3.90 4.39
CA TYR A 66 -0.93 -4.87 4.74
C TYR A 66 0.46 -4.27 4.51
N THR A 67 1.29 -4.24 5.54
CA THR A 67 2.67 -3.73 5.45
C THR A 67 3.68 -4.86 5.57
N CYS A 68 4.72 -4.82 4.73
CA CYS A 68 5.85 -5.73 4.81
C CYS A 68 7.17 -4.95 4.94
N HIS A 69 8.23 -5.58 5.43
CA HIS A 69 9.54 -4.92 5.54
C HIS A 69 10.34 -4.88 4.24
N THR A 70 10.06 -5.76 3.26
CA THR A 70 10.81 -5.85 2.00
C THR A 70 9.90 -5.85 0.77
N LYS A 71 10.45 -5.52 -0.41
CA LYS A 71 9.73 -5.58 -1.69
C LYS A 71 9.46 -7.02 -2.14
N GLN A 72 10.33 -7.95 -1.75
CA GLN A 72 10.19 -9.36 -2.02
C GLN A 72 8.97 -9.94 -1.30
N LEU A 73 8.79 -9.61 -0.01
CA LEU A 73 7.62 -10.04 0.77
C LEU A 73 6.33 -9.41 0.22
N GLN A 74 6.33 -8.13 -0.16
CA GLN A 74 5.17 -7.52 -0.85
C GLN A 74 4.81 -8.28 -2.13
N GLY A 75 5.81 -8.61 -2.95
CA GLY A 75 5.61 -9.40 -4.17
C GLY A 75 5.03 -10.78 -3.89
N GLN A 76 5.45 -11.45 -2.81
CA GLN A 76 4.87 -12.73 -2.39
C GLN A 76 3.38 -12.58 -2.03
N VAL A 77 3.01 -11.56 -1.27
CA VAL A 77 1.61 -11.28 -0.93
C VAL A 77 0.77 -11.05 -2.20
N VAL A 78 1.27 -10.26 -3.14
CA VAL A 78 0.53 -9.92 -4.38
C VAL A 78 0.41 -11.12 -5.31
N ASN A 79 1.44 -11.97 -5.39
CA ASN A 79 1.37 -13.22 -6.13
C ASN A 79 0.33 -14.18 -5.52
N ASP A 80 0.25 -14.18 -4.19
CA ASP A 80 -0.66 -15.02 -3.44
C ASP A 80 -2.11 -14.53 -3.49
N PHE A 81 -2.31 -13.22 -3.61
CA PHE A 81 -3.61 -12.54 -3.63
C PHE A 81 -3.67 -11.59 -4.83
N PRO A 82 -4.08 -12.05 -6.02
CA PRO A 82 -4.07 -11.25 -7.25
C PRO A 82 -4.96 -10.00 -7.21
N ASN A 83 -5.96 -9.97 -6.32
CA ASN A 83 -6.82 -8.80 -6.08
C ASN A 83 -6.18 -7.74 -5.17
N ALA A 84 -5.02 -8.05 -4.56
CA ALA A 84 -4.28 -7.11 -3.75
C ALA A 84 -3.60 -6.05 -4.63
N VAL A 85 -3.60 -4.80 -4.17
CA VAL A 85 -2.97 -3.70 -4.89
C VAL A 85 -1.66 -3.31 -4.21
N GLU A 86 -0.55 -3.62 -4.88
CA GLU A 86 0.78 -3.23 -4.44
C GLU A 86 1.03 -1.73 -4.64
N LEU A 87 1.62 -1.06 -3.65
CA LEU A 87 2.12 0.30 -3.81
C LEU A 87 3.54 0.45 -3.27
N LYS A 88 4.42 0.93 -4.15
CA LYS A 88 5.83 1.22 -3.87
C LYS A 88 6.08 2.73 -3.92
N GLY A 89 7.27 3.14 -3.50
CA GLY A 89 7.73 4.53 -3.68
C GLY A 89 7.90 4.90 -5.16
N ARG A 90 7.85 6.20 -5.46
CA ARG A 90 7.91 6.78 -6.83
C ARG A 90 9.06 6.26 -7.70
N ALA A 91 10.20 5.93 -7.10
CA ALA A 91 11.38 5.41 -7.81
C ALA A 91 11.14 4.04 -8.47
N ASN A 92 10.05 3.35 -8.13
CA ASN A 92 9.69 2.04 -8.68
C ASN A 92 8.76 2.13 -9.90
N TYR A 93 8.42 3.33 -10.36
CA TYR A 93 7.51 3.55 -11.48
C TYR A 93 8.23 4.35 -12.54
N PHE A 94 8.37 3.80 -13.75
CA PHE A 94 8.90 4.56 -14.87
C PHE A 94 7.92 5.65 -15.30
N CYS A 95 8.45 6.83 -15.59
CA CYS A 95 7.65 7.91 -16.16
C CYS A 95 7.29 7.55 -17.61
N LEU A 96 6.04 7.80 -18.02
CA LEU A 96 5.60 7.58 -19.41
C LEU A 96 6.31 8.48 -20.43
N LYS A 97 7.05 9.50 -19.98
CA LYS A 97 7.56 10.59 -20.82
C LYS A 97 9.09 10.72 -20.82
N GLY A 98 9.83 9.72 -20.33
CA GLY A 98 11.29 9.68 -20.42
C GLY A 98 11.91 8.42 -19.81
N GLY A 99 13.22 8.24 -19.97
CA GLY A 99 13.97 7.10 -19.41
C GLY A 99 14.27 7.20 -17.91
N TYR A 100 13.44 7.91 -17.15
CA TYR A 100 13.63 8.21 -15.73
C TYR A 100 12.41 7.75 -14.90
N THR A 101 12.58 7.71 -13.59
CA THR A 101 11.54 7.26 -12.66
C THR A 101 10.59 8.40 -12.25
N CYS A 102 9.41 8.07 -11.74
CA CYS A 102 8.46 9.05 -11.21
C CYS A 102 9.00 9.80 -9.97
N ASN A 103 10.13 9.37 -9.40
CA ASN A 103 10.83 10.07 -8.31
C ASN A 103 11.58 11.31 -8.82
N GLU A 104 12.12 11.23 -10.03
CA GLU A 104 12.87 12.30 -10.67
C GLU A 104 11.93 13.32 -11.34
N CYS A 105 10.62 13.05 -11.33
CA CYS A 105 9.60 13.96 -11.83
C CYS A 105 9.30 15.03 -10.77
N THR A 106 9.88 16.22 -10.92
CA THR A 106 9.64 17.39 -10.07
C THR A 106 8.31 18.09 -10.42
N SER A 107 7.20 17.36 -10.46
CA SER A 107 5.87 17.98 -10.42
C SER A 107 5.50 18.29 -8.97
N GLU A 108 6.33 19.05 -8.27
CA GLU A 108 5.92 19.59 -6.98
C GLU A 108 4.93 20.72 -7.23
N ARG A 109 3.80 20.65 -6.52
CA ARG A 109 2.84 21.74 -6.44
C ARG A 109 3.59 23.01 -6.03
N GLY A 110 3.70 23.96 -6.95
CA GLY A 110 3.95 25.36 -6.59
C GLY A 110 5.36 25.78 -6.19
N SER A 111 6.45 25.20 -6.70
CA SER A 111 7.77 25.86 -6.61
C SER A 111 8.23 26.38 -7.97
N SER A 112 8.40 27.70 -8.02
CA SER A 112 8.79 28.51 -9.17
C SER A 112 10.25 28.33 -9.58
N SER A 113 10.66 27.10 -9.94
CA SER A 113 12.06 26.80 -10.28
C SER A 113 12.20 25.88 -11.50
N ARG A 114 11.61 26.29 -12.64
CA ARG A 114 12.13 26.18 -14.05
C ARG A 114 12.87 24.90 -14.55
N ARG A 115 12.85 23.76 -13.86
CA ARG A 115 13.48 22.49 -14.29
C ARG A 115 12.54 21.38 -13.83
N LEU A 116 11.77 20.69 -14.67
CA LEU A 116 12.24 19.62 -15.56
C LEU A 116 11.19 19.21 -16.62
N CYS A 117 10.21 20.05 -16.96
CA CYS A 117 9.30 19.73 -18.09
C CYS A 117 9.87 20.12 -19.47
N ARG A 118 11.18 20.36 -19.58
CA ARG A 118 11.85 20.73 -20.85
C ARG A 118 11.86 19.56 -21.86
N ASP A 119 11.97 18.33 -21.36
CA ASP A 119 11.97 17.10 -22.17
C ASP A 119 10.59 16.42 -22.24
N CYS A 120 9.55 17.06 -21.69
CA CYS A 120 8.19 16.59 -21.89
C CYS A 120 7.81 16.84 -23.35
N ARG A 121 7.68 15.75 -24.13
CA ARG A 121 7.31 15.75 -25.56
C ARG A 121 6.11 16.63 -25.91
N TYR A 122 5.27 16.97 -24.94
CA TYR A 122 4.02 17.66 -25.17
C TYR A 122 4.08 19.20 -25.19
N GLN A 123 5.16 19.90 -24.81
CA GLN A 123 5.27 21.38 -24.78
C GLN A 123 4.18 22.17 -23.99
N VAL A 124 3.02 21.57 -23.64
CA VAL A 124 1.85 22.26 -23.05
C VAL A 124 1.95 22.53 -21.55
N CYS A 125 2.92 21.96 -20.83
CA CYS A 125 3.08 22.28 -19.40
C CYS A 125 3.70 23.68 -19.16
N LEU A 126 3.97 24.45 -20.23
CA LEU A 126 4.44 25.84 -20.20
C LEU A 126 3.31 26.89 -20.23
N PHE A 127 2.04 26.51 -20.42
CA PHE A 127 0.94 27.49 -20.47
C PHE A 127 0.49 27.94 -19.07
N LYS A 128 1.37 28.68 -18.36
CA LYS A 128 0.91 29.75 -17.47
C LYS A 128 0.45 30.91 -18.36
N ILE A 129 -0.76 30.83 -18.89
CA ILE A 129 -1.44 32.01 -19.44
C ILE A 129 -2.64 32.30 -18.56
N ARG A 130 -2.52 33.38 -17.78
CA ARG A 130 -3.58 34.14 -17.11
C ARG A 130 -4.33 33.42 -15.99
N GLY A 131 -3.87 33.63 -14.76
CA GLY A 131 -4.72 33.77 -13.57
C GLY A 131 -5.46 32.55 -13.04
N GLU A 132 -5.54 31.45 -13.76
CA GLU A 132 -6.16 30.22 -13.27
C GLU A 132 -5.10 29.16 -12.97
N GLU A 133 -4.97 28.78 -11.69
CA GLU A 133 -4.17 27.65 -11.24
C GLU A 133 -4.82 26.34 -11.68
N VAL A 134 -4.65 25.98 -12.95
CA VAL A 134 -5.04 24.67 -13.41
C VAL A 134 -3.80 23.83 -13.61
N ASP A 135 -3.56 22.95 -12.64
CA ASP A 135 -2.51 21.92 -12.61
C ASP A 135 -2.80 20.82 -13.65
N LYS A 136 -3.06 21.24 -14.88
CA LYS A 136 -3.53 20.46 -16.04
C LYS A 136 -2.36 19.89 -16.84
N CYS A 137 -1.24 19.58 -16.20
CA CYS A 137 -0.18 18.86 -16.91
C CYS A 137 -0.70 17.42 -17.15
N PRO A 138 -0.92 16.97 -18.41
CA PRO A 138 -1.53 15.66 -18.68
C PRO A 138 -0.71 14.48 -18.13
N CYS A 139 0.57 14.70 -17.80
CA CYS A 139 1.38 13.69 -17.12
C CYS A 139 0.95 13.42 -15.68
N ASN A 140 0.22 14.32 -15.02
CA ASN A 140 -0.25 14.17 -13.65
C ASN A 140 -1.47 13.24 -13.59
N SER A 141 -2.41 13.39 -14.52
CA SER A 141 -3.59 12.53 -14.62
C SER A 141 -3.23 11.09 -14.98
N GLU A 142 -2.23 10.90 -15.85
CA GLU A 142 -1.77 9.60 -16.34
C GLU A 142 -0.49 9.09 -15.66
N CYS A 143 -0.03 9.74 -14.59
CA CYS A 143 1.19 9.33 -13.88
C CYS A 143 1.04 7.87 -13.39
N PRO A 144 1.93 6.94 -13.77
CA PRO A 144 1.81 5.54 -13.36
C PRO A 144 1.79 5.36 -11.84
N TYR A 145 2.64 6.08 -11.11
CA TYR A 145 2.62 6.10 -9.65
C TYR A 145 1.30 6.70 -9.12
N GLY A 146 0.84 7.81 -9.69
CA GLY A 146 -0.41 8.46 -9.26
C GLY A 146 -1.64 7.58 -9.48
N LEU A 147 -1.71 6.89 -10.62
CA LEU A 147 -2.74 5.89 -10.93
C LEU A 147 -2.68 4.73 -9.94
N GLN A 148 -1.49 4.17 -9.69
CA GLN A 148 -1.33 3.07 -8.75
C GLN A 148 -1.69 3.47 -7.31
N LYS A 149 -1.31 4.68 -6.89
CA LYS A 149 -1.69 5.22 -5.58
C LYS A 149 -3.21 5.34 -5.43
N ARG A 150 -3.92 5.83 -6.46
CA ARG A 150 -5.39 5.87 -6.46
C ARG A 150 -6.00 4.48 -6.36
N ARG A 151 -5.48 3.51 -7.10
CA ARG A 151 -5.92 2.11 -7.02
C ARG A 151 -5.71 1.53 -5.62
N ALA A 152 -4.55 1.75 -5.02
CA ALA A 152 -4.24 1.24 -3.68
C ALA A 152 -5.17 1.83 -2.61
N LYS A 153 -5.50 3.13 -2.69
CA LYS A 153 -6.46 3.76 -1.76
C LYS A 153 -7.87 3.17 -1.83
N GLN A 154 -8.25 2.64 -2.99
CA GLN A 154 -9.58 2.06 -3.25
C GLN A 154 -9.60 0.54 -3.12
N ALA A 155 -8.46 -0.09 -2.83
CA ALA A 155 -8.35 -1.53 -2.75
C ALA A 155 -8.93 -2.05 -1.43
N ASP A 156 -9.61 -3.19 -1.48
CA ASP A 156 -9.96 -3.95 -0.27
C ASP A 156 -8.71 -4.44 0.46
N LEU A 157 -7.65 -4.75 -0.29
CA LEU A 157 -6.36 -5.16 0.24
C LEU A 157 -5.25 -4.36 -0.45
N ALA A 158 -4.69 -3.38 0.26
CA ALA A 158 -3.53 -2.62 -0.19
C ALA A 158 -2.26 -3.14 0.46
N VAL A 159 -1.17 -3.26 -0.32
CA VAL A 159 0.08 -3.86 0.14
C VAL A 159 1.23 -2.86 -0.04
N LEU A 160 1.84 -2.44 1.07
CA LEU A 160 2.90 -1.42 1.12
C LEU A 160 4.16 -1.99 1.78
N ASN A 161 5.32 -1.37 1.56
CA ASN A 161 6.43 -1.54 2.50
C ASN A 161 6.26 -0.61 3.70
N MET A 162 6.80 -1.05 4.85
CA MET A 162 6.84 -0.30 6.09
C MET A 162 7.44 1.11 5.92
N ALA A 163 8.57 1.25 5.23
CA ALA A 163 9.21 2.56 5.02
C ALA A 163 8.31 3.55 4.25
N TYR A 164 7.62 3.07 3.22
CA TYR A 164 6.69 3.87 2.43
C TYR A 164 5.42 4.20 3.23
N PHE A 165 4.89 3.22 3.98
CA PHE A 165 3.77 3.43 4.89
C PHE A 165 4.06 4.52 5.93
N LEU A 166 5.21 4.46 6.60
CA LEU A 166 5.60 5.47 7.60
C LEU A 166 5.74 6.87 6.98
N ASN A 167 6.35 6.99 5.80
CA ASN A 167 6.45 8.27 5.10
C ASN A 167 5.08 8.85 4.72
N GLU A 168 4.22 8.02 4.13
CA GLU A 168 2.90 8.46 3.68
C GLU A 168 1.97 8.82 4.83
N SER A 169 1.97 8.03 5.90
CA SER A 169 1.10 8.25 7.06
C SER A 169 1.50 9.46 7.89
N ASN A 170 2.79 9.82 7.95
CA ASN A 170 3.27 10.95 8.75
C ASN A 170 3.34 12.29 7.99
N PHE A 171 3.54 12.28 6.67
CA PHE A 171 3.75 13.51 5.90
C PHE A 171 2.68 13.78 4.83
N ALA A 172 2.30 12.78 4.04
CA ALA A 172 1.36 12.95 2.92
C ALA A 172 -0.11 12.77 3.33
N GLY A 173 -0.37 12.00 4.39
CA GLY A 173 -1.69 11.71 4.97
C GLY A 173 -2.53 10.67 4.22
N ASP A 174 -2.13 10.25 3.02
CA ASP A 174 -2.97 9.44 2.12
C ASP A 174 -3.26 8.00 2.59
N PHE A 175 -2.46 7.47 3.53
CA PHE A 175 -2.60 6.13 4.10
C PHE A 175 -2.84 6.13 5.62
N SER A 176 -3.21 7.29 6.17
CA SER A 176 -3.73 7.40 7.53
C SER A 176 -5.23 7.04 7.58
N GLY A 177 -5.71 6.53 8.73
CA GLY A 177 -7.15 6.29 8.95
C GLY A 177 -7.74 5.01 8.33
N TRP A 178 -6.91 4.08 7.87
CA TRP A 178 -7.37 2.75 7.44
C TRP A 178 -7.99 1.98 8.61
N PRO A 179 -9.10 1.25 8.41
CA PRO A 179 -9.79 0.54 9.49
C PRO A 179 -8.95 -0.60 10.05
N TRP A 180 -8.19 -1.29 9.19
CA TRP A 180 -7.23 -2.31 9.60
C TRP A 180 -5.85 -2.05 8.99
N VAL A 181 -4.83 -2.03 9.85
CA VAL A 181 -3.41 -1.96 9.47
C VAL A 181 -2.69 -3.17 10.02
N VAL A 182 -2.09 -3.96 9.14
CA VAL A 182 -1.32 -5.15 9.50
C VAL A 182 0.17 -4.83 9.39
N LEU A 183 0.87 -5.01 10.50
CA LEU A 183 2.33 -4.93 10.59
C LEU A 183 2.91 -6.34 10.57
N ASP A 184 3.29 -6.82 9.38
CA ASP A 184 3.91 -8.14 9.24
C ASP A 184 5.36 -8.12 9.74
N GLU A 185 5.84 -9.23 10.29
CA GLU A 185 7.11 -9.32 11.03
C GLU A 185 7.21 -8.21 12.10
N GLY A 186 6.22 -8.20 13.00
CA GLY A 186 6.06 -7.17 14.03
C GLY A 186 7.28 -6.96 14.93
N ASP A 187 8.14 -7.97 15.08
CA ASP A 187 9.45 -7.86 15.76
C ASP A 187 10.41 -6.87 15.09
N LEU A 188 10.26 -6.62 13.79
CA LEU A 188 11.04 -5.62 13.03
C LEU A 188 10.43 -4.21 13.08
N THR A 189 9.24 -4.05 13.66
CA THR A 189 8.52 -2.76 13.69
C THR A 189 9.30 -1.70 14.46
N GLU A 190 9.89 -2.05 15.60
CA GLU A 190 10.69 -1.11 16.41
C GLU A 190 11.87 -0.57 15.61
N ASN A 191 12.65 -1.46 14.98
CA ASN A 191 13.78 -1.07 14.14
C ASN A 191 13.33 -0.16 12.98
N ALA A 192 12.21 -0.46 12.34
CA ALA A 192 11.69 0.37 11.26
C ALA A 192 11.29 1.78 11.72
N LEU A 193 10.73 1.92 12.93
CA LEU A 193 10.40 3.21 13.52
C LEU A 193 11.66 4.00 13.88
N MET A 194 12.67 3.34 14.46
CA MET A 194 13.95 3.97 14.80
C MET A 194 14.68 4.47 13.55
N SER A 195 14.82 3.63 12.52
CA SER A 195 15.45 4.02 11.26
C SER A 195 14.70 5.14 10.53
N PHE A 196 13.39 5.28 10.74
CA PHE A 196 12.59 6.33 10.10
C PHE A 196 12.91 7.73 10.64
N ILE A 197 13.33 7.85 11.91
CA ILE A 197 13.71 9.12 12.54
C ILE A 197 15.22 9.35 12.58
N GLU A 198 16.01 8.39 12.09
CA GLU A 198 17.47 8.44 12.10
C GLU A 198 18.01 9.41 11.03
N VAL A 199 19.04 10.17 11.40
CA VAL A 199 19.81 11.01 10.49
C VAL A 199 21.28 10.65 10.63
N THR A 200 21.86 10.08 9.58
CA THR A 200 23.30 9.80 9.51
C THR A 200 24.03 10.97 8.85
N ILE A 201 24.99 11.57 9.54
CA ILE A 201 25.88 12.60 8.99
C ILE A 201 27.24 11.93 8.75
N THR A 202 27.63 11.82 7.49
CA THR A 202 28.92 11.26 7.03
C THR A 202 29.85 12.35 6.54
#